data_AF-A0A8S3E8H3-F1
#
_entry.id   AF-A0A8S3E8H3-F1
#
_cell.length_a   1.000
_cell.length_b   1.000
_cell.length_c   1.000
_cell.angle_alpha   90.00
_cell.angle_beta   90.00
_cell.angle_gamma   90.00
#
_symmetry.space_group_name_H-M   'P 1'
#
loop_
_entity.id
_entity.type
_entity.pdbx_description
1 polymer ?
#
loop_
_entity_poly.entity_id
_entity_poly.type
_entity_poly.pdbx_seq_one_letter_code
_entity_poly.pdbx_strand_id
1 'polypeptide(L)' 'ILIAAHKSPLAAMAFDMAGAKIATASNKGTVIRIHSSIDGLCLFEFRRGVR' A
#
# COMPACT_ATOMS: atom_id res chain seq x y z
N ILE A 1 7.37 -12.74 3.15
CA ILE A 1 6.40 -12.07 4.07
C ILE A 1 5.10 -11.89 3.32
N LEU A 2 3.97 -12.13 3.98
CA LEU A 2 2.65 -11.92 3.40
C LEU A 2 2.10 -10.58 3.88
N ILE A 3 1.77 -9.68 2.94
CA ILE A 3 1.16 -8.38 3.24
C ILE A 3 -0.31 -8.42 2.82
N ALA A 4 -1.22 -8.46 3.79
CA ALA A 4 -2.67 -8.37 3.56
C ALA A 4 -3.10 -6.92 3.28
N ALA A 5 -2.61 -6.33 2.18
CA ALA A 5 -2.69 -4.89 1.93
C ALA A 5 -4.13 -4.37 1.74
N HIS A 6 -5.02 -5.13 1.09
CA HIS A 6 -6.38 -4.72 0.79
C HIS A 6 -7.33 -5.93 0.73
N LYS A 7 -8.63 -5.71 1.03
CA LYS A 7 -9.69 -6.73 0.89
C LYS A 7 -10.10 -6.97 -0.57
N SER A 8 -9.96 -5.94 -1.41
CA SER A 8 -10.27 -6.00 -2.85
C SER A 8 -8.98 -6.14 -3.65
N PRO A 9 -9.03 -6.65 -4.90
CA PRO A 9 -7.85 -6.82 -5.74
C PRO A 9 -7.00 -5.55 -5.85
N LEU A 10 -5.68 -5.73 -5.89
CA LEU A 10 -4.73 -4.65 -6.13
C LEU A 10 -4.97 -4.07 -7.53
N ALA A 11 -4.93 -2.74 -7.62
CA ALA A 11 -4.97 -2.01 -8.88
C ALA A 11 -3.62 -1.36 -9.19
N ALA A 12 -2.84 -1.00 -8.18
CA ALA A 12 -1.52 -0.42 -8.36
C ALA A 12 -0.59 -0.76 -7.19
N MET A 13 0.70 -0.85 -7.48
CA MET A 13 1.76 -1.00 -6.49
C MET A 13 3.07 -0.40 -6.99
N ALA A 14 3.90 0.10 -6.08
CA ALA A 14 5.23 0.63 -6.40
C ALA A 14 6.16 0.55 -5.19
N PHE A 15 7.43 0.24 -5.42
CA PHE A 15 8.47 0.35 -4.40
C PHE A 15 9.05 1.77 -4.34
N ASP A 16 9.62 2.15 -3.20
CA ASP A 16 10.54 3.28 -3.15
C ASP A 16 11.89 2.92 -3.82
N MET A 17 12.73 3.92 -4.06
CA MET A 17 14.03 3.73 -4.74
C MET A 17 14.97 2.75 -4.01
N ALA A 18 14.87 2.68 -2.69
CA ALA A 18 15.66 1.77 -1.86
C ALA A 18 15.05 0.36 -1.77
N GLY A 19 13.84 0.14 -2.28
CA GLY A 19 13.10 -1.11 -2.13
C GLY A 19 12.67 -1.42 -0.69
N ALA A 20 12.80 -0.46 0.24
CA ALA A 20 12.50 -0.62 1.66
C ALA A 20 11.00 -0.43 1.98
N LYS A 21 10.25 0.22 1.09
CA LYS A 21 8.82 0.48 1.25
C LYS A 21 8.06 0.11 0.00
N ILE A 22 6.82 -0.34 0.18
CA ILE A 22 5.89 -0.63 -0.91
C ILE A 22 4.58 0.12 -0.72
N ALA A 23 4.25 0.96 -1.71
CA ALA A 23 2.95 1.59 -1.84
C ALA A 23 1.98 0.64 -2.54
N THR A 24 0.73 0.55 -2.06
CA THR A 24 -0.31 -0.31 -2.64
C THR A 24 -1.66 0.39 -2.65
N ALA A 25 -2.43 0.19 -3.71
CA ALA A 25 -3.82 0.62 -3.82
C ALA A 25 -4.68 -0.48 -4.45
N SER A 26 -5.91 -0.64 -3.96
CA SER A 26 -6.89 -1.58 -4.54
C SER A 26 -7.76 -0.92 -5.62
N ASN A 27 -8.51 -1.73 -6.36
CA ASN A 27 -9.48 -1.28 -7.36
C ASN A 27 -10.62 -0.41 -6.80
N LYS A 28 -10.93 -0.51 -5.50
CA LYS A 28 -11.83 0.44 -4.82
C LYS A 28 -11.22 1.85 -4.79
N GLY A 29 -9.90 1.95 -4.78
CA GLY A 29 -9.15 3.18 -5.00
C GLY A 29 -9.31 4.25 -3.92
N THR A 30 -9.90 3.95 -2.76
CA THR A 30 -10.17 4.93 -1.70
C THR A 30 -8.99 5.15 -0.76
N VAL A 31 -8.14 4.13 -0.59
CA VAL A 31 -7.04 4.13 0.38
C VAL A 31 -5.78 3.64 -0.30
N ILE A 32 -4.67 4.33 -0.03
CA ILE A 32 -3.32 3.96 -0.41
C ILE A 32 -2.58 3.61 0.88
N ARG A 33 -1.91 2.46 0.92
CA ARG A 33 -1.12 2.04 2.08
C ARG A 33 0.35 1.89 1.72
N ILE A 34 1.21 2.33 2.62
CA ILE A 34 2.66 2.13 2.54
C ILE A 34 3.04 1.09 3.59
N HIS A 35 3.69 0.02 3.16
CA HIS A 35 4.22 -1.00 4.05
C HIS A 35 5.75 -1.03 3.98
N SER A 36 6.40 -1.47 5.06
CA SER A 36 7.79 -1.90 5.04
C SER A 36 7.88 -3.21 4.24
N SER A 37 8.82 -3.28 3.29
CA SER A 37 9.06 -4.50 2.52
C SER A 37 9.83 -5.58 3.32
N ILE A 38 10.47 -5.17 4.41
CA ILE A 38 11.36 -6.02 5.22
C ILE A 38 10.59 -6.85 6.24
N ASP A 39 9.51 -6.31 6.81
CA ASP A 39 8.72 -6.97 7.87
C ASP A 39 7.20 -6.93 7.61
N GLY A 40 6.75 -6.22 6.57
CA GLY A 40 5.35 -6.15 6.18
C GLY A 40 4.49 -5.18 7.02
N LEU A 41 5.09 -4.42 7.94
CA LEU A 41 4.35 -3.46 8.78
C LEU A 41 3.73 -2.36 7.93
N CYS A 42 2.46 -2.04 8.19
CA CYS A 42 1.82 -0.87 7.60
C CYS A 42 2.36 0.39 8.29
N LEU A 43 3.13 1.18 7.54
CA LEU A 43 3.77 2.40 8.04
C LEU A 43 2.84 3.60 7.92
N PHE A 44 2.09 3.67 6.81
CA PHE A 44 1.21 4.81 6.50
C PHE A 44 -0.08 4.37 5.79
N GLU A 45 -1.16 5.08 6.09
CA GLU A 45 -2.43 4.98 5.38
C GLU A 45 -2.88 6.36 4.91
N PHE A 46 -3.11 6.50 3.60
CA PHE A 46 -3.56 7.73 2.97
C PHE A 46 -4.92 7.51 2.33
N ARG A 47 -5.81 8.48 2.47
CA ARG A 47 -7.11 8.44 1.79
C ARG A 47 -7.08 9.32 0.55
N ARG A 48 -7.37 8.72 -0.61
CA ARG A 48 -7.50 9.47 -1.87
C ARG A 48 -8.93 9.98 -1.98
N GLY A 49 -9.09 11.27 -2.28
CA GLY A 49 -10.38 11.95 -2.23
C GLY A 49 -10.67 12.45 -0.82
N VAL A 50 -10.22 13.66 -0.55
CA VAL A 50 -10.77 14.54 0.50
C VAL A 50 -11.76 15.47 -0.18
N ARG A 51 -12.81 15.87 0.54
CA ARG A 51 -13.81 16.83 0.04
C ARG A 51 -13.15 18.08 -0.52
#